data_AF-A0A2N3FYF4-F1
#
_entry.id   AF-A0A2N3FYF4-F1
#
_cell.length_a   1.000
_cell.length_b   1.000
_cell.length_c   1.000
_cell.angle_alpha   90.00
_cell.angle_beta   90.00
_cell.angle_gamma   90.00
#
_symmetry.space_group_name_H-M   'P 1'
#
loop_
_entity.id
_entity.type
_entity.pdbx_description
1 polymer ?
#
loop_
_entity_poly.entity_id
_entity_poly.type
_entity_poly.pdbx_seq_one_letter_code
_entity_poly.pdbx_strand_id
1 'polypeptide(L)'
;MRITVLGRDFEVAPGTTVGAIAAFAANVTTTCGAGPGSLWCGTTELHPDHPAGTSPVLEGAVLGAKPGPLTHTPAEPHLAVIAGPDAGHLLRVGASLRSGIGLRVGRGADCDLTLEDPALSRAHLRCWEADGLRVEDLGSTNGTVVRDSARARPVVRSRAVRPGTVIAAGQSLLQFRPGETRNGGTGAQWADAPLPELCGAPRTRATFEGGAIAVRGERRWAEGFARAVVLDRGRRPRPGEWSEPWMRWLGAPSGTDAVVLLAAGSSPPDTFTTVAHAGPTGVSIESGQSRRSLPPVCVSAATADAAARRLAAATARGGLPTSVTWGDISGVQRDPGDRTSDSLAHHTELPGGTPSRIRGVAIGADARGPVSINLDAHGPHLLVAGSPGSGMSTLIDTLVHTVAYEHSPRDLALAVFDFGDQAASTLDRLPHLIGPVRGRDGPLALDALEAVDRDIALRRTAPAASHRDSFRESECDGGAPGRLVIVVTEFHCITPHCREFLPRLAQIARDSRGLGVHVVLATTSPAGAVTAQVRAMVGTTIALRVRTEAESRDLVGTLDAARIAKATPGRAVIASGSALTRIQIALPLAAPTPPVRATGTPPPQGGPTLADLTAARWSDAPRPSPWW
;
A
#
# COMPACT_ATOMS: atom_id res chain seq x y z
N MET A 1 -10.02 -4.09 -1.51
CA MET A 1 -10.73 -4.41 -2.75
C MET A 1 -12.22 -4.34 -2.51
N ARG A 2 -13.02 -3.83 -3.45
CA ARG A 2 -14.49 -3.84 -3.34
C ARG A 2 -15.02 -5.17 -3.87
N ILE A 3 -15.94 -5.78 -3.13
CA ILE A 3 -16.68 -6.99 -3.54
C ILE A 3 -18.14 -6.83 -3.14
N THR A 4 -19.06 -7.50 -3.82
CA THR A 4 -20.47 -7.56 -3.42
C THR A 4 -20.71 -8.88 -2.70
N VAL A 5 -21.29 -8.88 -1.51
CA VAL A 5 -21.63 -10.09 -0.75
C VAL A 5 -23.11 -10.03 -0.40
N LEU A 6 -23.89 -11.04 -0.82
CA LEU A 6 -25.34 -11.11 -0.59
C LEU A 6 -26.08 -9.85 -1.05
N GLY A 7 -25.67 -9.26 -2.17
CA GLY A 7 -26.28 -8.07 -2.76
C GLY A 7 -25.91 -6.75 -2.09
N ARG A 8 -24.92 -6.72 -1.21
CA ARG A 8 -24.37 -5.50 -0.61
C ARG A 8 -22.89 -5.37 -0.90
N ASP A 9 -22.41 -4.16 -1.09
CA ASP A 9 -21.00 -3.92 -1.38
C ASP A 9 -20.18 -3.85 -0.08
N PHE A 10 -19.02 -4.49 -0.08
CA PHE A 10 -18.05 -4.55 1.00
C PHE A 10 -16.65 -4.17 0.50
N GLU A 11 -15.92 -3.45 1.33
CA GLU A 11 -14.48 -3.30 1.21
C GLU A 11 -13.78 -4.41 2.00
N VAL A 12 -12.88 -5.13 1.33
CA VAL A 12 -12.16 -6.29 1.87
C VAL A 12 -10.65 -6.11 1.72
N ALA A 13 -9.90 -6.36 2.78
CA ALA A 13 -8.44 -6.40 2.74
C ALA A 13 -7.99 -7.66 1.97
N PRO A 14 -7.05 -7.55 1.01
CA PRO A 14 -6.49 -8.74 0.36
C PRO A 14 -5.82 -9.67 1.38
N GLY A 15 -5.97 -10.98 1.21
CA GLY A 15 -5.57 -12.01 2.17
C GLY A 15 -6.65 -12.38 3.19
N THR A 16 -7.72 -11.59 3.30
CA THR A 16 -8.85 -11.92 4.18
C THR A 16 -9.54 -13.20 3.73
N THR A 17 -9.75 -14.13 4.66
CA THR A 17 -10.36 -15.41 4.36
C THR A 17 -11.86 -15.26 4.08
N VAL A 18 -12.38 -16.07 3.16
CA VAL A 18 -13.81 -16.12 2.84
C VAL A 18 -14.67 -16.36 4.07
N GLY A 19 -14.22 -17.16 5.04
CA GLY A 19 -14.91 -17.40 6.30
C GLY A 19 -15.07 -16.12 7.13
N ALA A 20 -14.03 -15.27 7.18
CA ALA A 20 -14.12 -13.97 7.83
C ALA A 20 -15.08 -13.02 7.11
N ILE A 21 -15.10 -13.05 5.76
CA ILE A 21 -16.05 -12.30 4.93
C ILE A 21 -17.49 -12.75 5.21
N ALA A 22 -17.74 -14.05 5.24
CA ALA A 22 -19.05 -14.64 5.51
C ALA A 22 -19.56 -14.26 6.91
N ALA A 23 -18.71 -14.40 7.94
CA ALA A 23 -19.06 -14.09 9.31
C ALA A 23 -19.40 -12.60 9.49
N PHE A 24 -18.61 -11.70 8.88
CA PHE A 24 -18.89 -10.27 8.95
C PHE A 24 -20.18 -9.91 8.19
N ALA A 25 -20.36 -10.43 6.98
CA ALA A 25 -21.58 -10.19 6.20
C ALA A 25 -22.83 -10.67 6.96
N ALA A 26 -22.79 -11.84 7.60
CA ALA A 26 -23.90 -12.36 8.39
C ALA A 26 -24.33 -11.40 9.52
N ASN A 27 -23.36 -10.81 10.23
CA ASN A 27 -23.63 -9.87 11.33
C ASN A 27 -24.29 -8.55 10.88
N VAL A 28 -23.99 -8.08 9.67
CA VAL A 28 -24.48 -6.79 9.16
C VAL A 28 -25.79 -6.92 8.39
N THR A 29 -26.15 -8.12 7.95
CA THR A 29 -27.27 -8.28 7.01
C THR A 29 -28.64 -8.40 7.70
N THR A 30 -28.72 -8.80 8.99
CA THR A 30 -29.93 -8.95 9.85
C THR A 30 -31.18 -9.59 9.23
N THR A 31 -31.09 -10.01 7.98
CA THR A 31 -32.15 -10.50 7.11
C THR A 31 -31.53 -11.65 6.35
N CYS A 32 -32.23 -12.77 6.34
CA CYS A 32 -31.82 -14.09 5.85
C CYS A 32 -31.10 -14.92 6.93
N GLY A 33 -31.85 -15.85 7.53
CA GLY A 33 -31.35 -16.95 8.37
C GLY A 33 -30.49 -17.95 7.60
N ALA A 34 -29.43 -17.47 6.95
CA ALA A 34 -28.29 -18.28 6.61
C ALA A 34 -27.38 -18.28 7.83
N GLY A 35 -27.14 -19.45 8.44
CA GLY A 35 -25.98 -19.64 9.31
C GLY A 35 -24.67 -19.39 8.53
N PRO A 36 -23.49 -19.69 9.10
CA PRO A 36 -22.23 -19.62 8.37
C PRO A 36 -22.19 -20.68 7.25
N GLY A 37 -22.95 -20.44 6.19
CA GLY A 37 -22.99 -21.25 4.98
C GLY A 37 -21.83 -20.86 4.07
N SER A 38 -21.35 -21.84 3.33
CA SER A 38 -20.45 -21.70 2.19
C SER A 38 -20.83 -20.50 1.32
N LEU A 39 -19.91 -19.54 1.16
CA LEU A 39 -20.06 -18.45 0.19
C LEU A 39 -19.67 -18.96 -1.20
N TRP A 40 -20.34 -18.45 -2.22
CA TRP A 40 -20.10 -18.84 -3.61
C TRP A 40 -19.68 -17.62 -4.42
N CYS A 41 -18.59 -17.71 -5.18
CA CYS A 41 -18.26 -16.72 -6.22
C CYS A 41 -18.66 -17.32 -7.58
N GLY A 42 -19.73 -16.79 -8.18
CA GLY A 42 -20.37 -17.47 -9.31
C GLY A 42 -20.83 -18.87 -8.89
N THR A 43 -20.32 -19.92 -9.56
CA THR A 43 -20.58 -21.32 -9.22
C THR A 43 -19.48 -21.99 -8.41
N THR A 44 -18.41 -21.27 -8.07
CA THR A 44 -17.35 -21.85 -7.24
C THR A 44 -17.73 -21.69 -5.79
N GLU A 45 -17.95 -22.81 -5.11
CA GLU A 45 -18.02 -22.84 -3.65
C GLU A 45 -16.66 -22.44 -3.10
N LEU A 46 -16.64 -21.42 -2.26
CA LEU A 46 -15.40 -20.89 -1.73
C LEU A 46 -15.08 -21.59 -0.41
N HIS A 47 -13.89 -22.20 -0.35
CA HIS A 47 -13.36 -22.69 0.91
C HIS A 47 -13.25 -21.54 1.93
N PRO A 48 -13.62 -21.72 3.21
CA PRO A 48 -13.54 -20.66 4.21
C PRO A 48 -12.15 -20.01 4.30
N ASP A 49 -11.07 -20.76 4.13
CA ASP A 49 -9.70 -20.23 4.16
C ASP A 49 -9.22 -19.58 2.84
N HIS A 50 -10.05 -19.56 1.80
CA HIS A 50 -9.66 -18.98 0.51
C HIS A 50 -9.41 -17.47 0.66
N PRO A 51 -8.25 -16.95 0.24
CA PRO A 51 -7.91 -15.55 0.47
C PRO A 51 -8.48 -14.61 -0.61
N ALA A 52 -9.10 -13.52 -0.15
CA ALA A 52 -9.44 -12.37 -0.99
C ALA A 52 -8.20 -11.81 -1.72
N GLY A 53 -8.38 -11.35 -2.96
CA GLY A 53 -7.28 -10.92 -3.83
C GLY A 53 -6.63 -12.07 -4.59
N THR A 54 -7.12 -13.30 -4.41
CA THR A 54 -6.75 -14.48 -5.20
C THR A 54 -7.99 -15.01 -5.90
N SER A 55 -7.85 -15.34 -7.20
CA SER A 55 -8.94 -15.90 -8.00
C SER A 55 -9.63 -17.05 -7.26
N PRO A 56 -10.97 -17.07 -7.17
CA PRO A 56 -11.91 -16.20 -7.90
C PRO A 56 -12.31 -14.90 -7.18
N VAL A 57 -11.87 -14.68 -5.93
CA VAL A 57 -12.28 -13.52 -5.11
C VAL A 57 -11.39 -12.31 -5.38
N LEU A 58 -11.64 -11.59 -6.48
CA LEU A 58 -10.89 -10.41 -6.92
C LEU A 58 -11.70 -9.10 -6.73
N GLU A 59 -11.12 -7.94 -7.07
CA GLU A 59 -11.85 -6.66 -7.13
C GLU A 59 -13.09 -6.80 -8.03
N GLY A 60 -14.25 -6.40 -7.52
CA GLY A 60 -15.55 -6.51 -8.17
C GLY A 60 -16.24 -7.87 -8.04
N ALA A 61 -15.68 -8.84 -7.30
CA ALA A 61 -16.28 -10.17 -7.15
C ALA A 61 -17.67 -10.10 -6.45
N VAL A 62 -18.60 -10.97 -6.86
CA VAL A 62 -19.94 -11.09 -6.28
C VAL A 62 -20.11 -12.45 -5.57
N LEU A 63 -20.39 -12.42 -4.27
CA LEU A 63 -20.48 -13.58 -3.38
C LEU A 63 -21.93 -13.84 -2.94
N GLY A 64 -22.42 -15.06 -3.13
CA GLY A 64 -23.79 -15.50 -2.79
C GLY A 64 -23.83 -16.59 -1.72
N ALA A 65 -24.97 -16.74 -1.02
CA ALA A 65 -25.23 -17.82 -0.04
C ALA A 65 -25.66 -19.15 -0.68
N LYS A 66 -25.94 -19.10 -1.97
CA LYS A 66 -26.16 -20.24 -2.85
C LYS A 66 -25.18 -20.07 -4.00
N PRO A 67 -24.88 -21.12 -4.77
CA PRO A 67 -24.30 -20.93 -6.08
C PRO A 67 -25.05 -19.79 -6.74
N GLY A 68 -24.33 -18.70 -7.04
CA GLY A 68 -24.94 -17.60 -7.76
C GLY A 68 -25.52 -18.18 -9.04
N PRO A 69 -26.59 -17.58 -9.61
CA PRO A 69 -26.80 -17.81 -11.02
C PRO A 69 -25.43 -17.58 -11.65
N LEU A 70 -24.97 -18.55 -12.44
CA LEU A 70 -23.77 -18.33 -13.23
C LEU A 70 -23.85 -16.91 -13.75
N THR A 71 -22.81 -16.10 -13.54
CA THR A 71 -22.62 -14.92 -14.37
C THR A 71 -22.47 -15.52 -15.78
N HIS A 72 -23.62 -15.63 -16.44
CA HIS A 72 -24.18 -16.75 -17.22
C HIS A 72 -23.24 -17.88 -17.72
N THR A 73 -23.55 -19.16 -17.43
CA THR A 73 -23.33 -20.23 -18.43
C THR A 73 -24.52 -20.11 -19.35
N PRO A 74 -24.32 -19.76 -20.62
CA PRO A 74 -25.40 -19.74 -21.59
C PRO A 74 -26.11 -21.11 -21.64
N ALA A 75 -27.44 -21.11 -21.72
CA ALA A 75 -28.23 -22.32 -21.99
C ALA A 75 -27.91 -22.93 -23.37
N GLU A 76 -27.24 -22.13 -24.21
CA GLU A 76 -26.71 -22.49 -25.51
C GLU A 76 -25.21 -22.83 -25.39
N PRO A 77 -24.63 -23.56 -26.36
CA PRO A 77 -23.19 -23.75 -26.41
C PRO A 77 -22.45 -22.41 -26.34
N HIS A 78 -21.23 -22.40 -25.79
CA HIS A 78 -20.43 -21.17 -25.67
C HIS A 78 -18.93 -21.44 -25.65
N LEU A 79 -18.15 -20.41 -25.95
CA LEU A 79 -16.69 -20.42 -25.88
C LEU A 79 -16.24 -19.57 -24.69
N ALA A 80 -15.46 -20.15 -23.78
CA ALA A 80 -14.98 -19.48 -22.57
C ALA A 80 -13.46 -19.26 -22.62
N VAL A 81 -12.98 -18.06 -22.33
CA VAL A 81 -11.55 -17.78 -22.13
C VAL A 81 -11.17 -18.25 -20.73
N ILE A 82 -10.55 -19.42 -20.63
CA ILE A 82 -10.20 -20.08 -19.36
C ILE A 82 -8.80 -19.72 -18.85
N ALA A 83 -7.95 -19.16 -19.71
CA ALA A 83 -6.66 -18.57 -19.35
C ALA A 83 -6.21 -17.58 -20.43
N GLY A 84 -5.32 -16.65 -20.08
CA GLY A 84 -4.87 -15.58 -20.98
C GLY A 84 -5.22 -14.19 -20.43
N PRO A 85 -4.85 -13.11 -21.15
CA PRO A 85 -5.10 -11.73 -20.74
C PRO A 85 -6.58 -11.44 -20.44
N ASP A 86 -7.48 -12.06 -21.21
CA ASP A 86 -8.93 -11.88 -21.14
C ASP A 86 -9.66 -13.01 -20.41
N ALA A 87 -8.97 -13.73 -19.52
CA ALA A 87 -9.55 -14.85 -18.79
C ALA A 87 -10.83 -14.43 -18.04
N GLY A 88 -11.93 -15.16 -18.28
CA GLY A 88 -13.27 -14.82 -17.80
C GLY A 88 -14.23 -14.31 -18.89
N HIS A 89 -13.74 -13.96 -20.09
CA HIS A 89 -14.62 -13.64 -21.21
C HIS A 89 -15.41 -14.87 -21.72
N LEU A 90 -16.69 -14.67 -22.01
CA LEU A 90 -17.60 -15.68 -22.52
C LEU A 90 -18.25 -15.20 -23.81
N LEU A 91 -18.27 -16.04 -24.84
CA LEU A 91 -19.02 -15.76 -26.06
C LEU A 91 -20.04 -16.85 -26.36
N ARG A 92 -21.31 -16.44 -26.48
CA ARG A 92 -22.42 -17.33 -26.80
C ARG A 92 -22.30 -17.81 -28.24
N VAL A 93 -22.32 -19.13 -28.42
CA VAL A 93 -22.23 -19.82 -29.71
C VAL A 93 -23.69 -19.99 -30.23
N GLY A 94 -24.49 -18.90 -30.20
CA GLY A 94 -25.93 -18.88 -30.53
C GLY A 94 -26.24 -18.68 -32.02
N ALA A 95 -27.42 -18.11 -32.36
CA ALA A 95 -28.02 -18.01 -33.70
C ALA A 95 -27.09 -17.63 -34.89
N SER A 96 -25.94 -16.99 -34.64
CA SER A 96 -24.91 -16.65 -35.62
C SER A 96 -24.15 -17.83 -36.23
N LEU A 97 -24.24 -19.05 -35.69
CA LEU A 97 -23.58 -20.23 -36.30
C LEU A 97 -24.49 -21.01 -37.24
N ARG A 98 -25.81 -20.84 -37.09
CA ARG A 98 -26.80 -21.40 -38.01
C ARG A 98 -26.81 -20.69 -39.37
N SER A 99 -26.22 -19.49 -39.46
CA SER A 99 -26.18 -18.67 -40.69
C SER A 99 -25.07 -19.06 -41.68
N GLY A 100 -24.22 -20.04 -41.36
CA GLY A 100 -23.13 -20.50 -42.24
C GLY A 100 -21.91 -19.57 -42.32
N ILE A 101 -21.86 -18.48 -41.54
CA ILE A 101 -20.80 -17.45 -41.62
C ILE A 101 -19.63 -17.74 -40.65
N GLY A 102 -19.91 -18.34 -39.49
CA GLY A 102 -18.91 -18.70 -38.46
C GLY A 102 -18.39 -17.52 -37.64
N LEU A 103 -18.08 -17.76 -36.37
CA LEU A 103 -17.64 -16.79 -35.37
C LEU A 103 -16.12 -16.60 -35.45
N ARG A 104 -15.66 -15.36 -35.59
CA ARG A 104 -14.25 -14.99 -35.65
C ARG A 104 -13.72 -14.58 -34.29
N VAL A 105 -12.58 -15.14 -33.90
CA VAL A 105 -11.83 -14.79 -32.69
C VAL A 105 -10.48 -14.22 -33.09
N GLY A 106 -10.11 -13.09 -32.50
CA GLY A 106 -8.86 -12.41 -32.81
C GLY A 106 -8.72 -11.11 -32.02
N ARG A 107 -7.67 -10.35 -32.33
CA ARG A 107 -7.45 -9.01 -31.72
C ARG A 107 -8.03 -7.85 -32.55
N GLY A 108 -8.58 -8.14 -33.72
CA GLY A 108 -9.17 -7.16 -34.63
C GLY A 108 -10.60 -6.82 -34.21
N ALA A 109 -10.96 -5.54 -34.28
CA ALA A 109 -12.30 -5.07 -33.91
C ALA A 109 -13.43 -5.62 -34.81
N ASP A 110 -13.08 -6.28 -35.92
CA ASP A 110 -13.96 -6.99 -36.84
C ASP A 110 -14.25 -8.44 -36.42
N CYS A 111 -13.69 -8.89 -35.29
CA CYS A 111 -13.93 -10.22 -34.70
C CYS A 111 -15.11 -10.21 -33.73
N ASP A 112 -15.91 -11.28 -33.80
CA ASP A 112 -17.03 -11.53 -32.90
C ASP A 112 -16.57 -11.73 -31.44
N LEU A 113 -15.40 -12.33 -31.24
CA LEU A 113 -14.66 -12.30 -29.98
C LEU A 113 -13.36 -11.51 -30.17
N THR A 114 -13.38 -10.24 -29.74
CA THR A 114 -12.16 -9.43 -29.67
C THR A 114 -11.48 -9.68 -28.32
N LEU A 115 -10.26 -10.19 -28.34
CA LEU A 115 -9.44 -10.45 -27.14
C LEU A 115 -8.23 -9.51 -27.14
N GLU A 116 -7.91 -8.95 -25.98
CA GLU A 116 -6.73 -8.12 -25.73
C GLU A 116 -5.46 -8.98 -25.56
N ASP A 117 -5.27 -9.93 -26.49
CA ASP A 117 -4.12 -10.81 -26.55
C ASP A 117 -3.18 -10.38 -27.69
N PRO A 118 -2.01 -9.81 -27.38
CA PRO A 118 -1.04 -9.36 -28.39
C PRO A 118 -0.52 -10.49 -29.28
N ALA A 119 -0.59 -11.75 -28.81
CA ALA A 119 -0.18 -12.92 -29.57
C ALA A 119 -1.28 -13.46 -30.50
N LEU A 120 -2.47 -12.85 -30.53
CA LEU A 120 -3.49 -13.14 -31.53
C LEU A 120 -3.28 -12.34 -32.82
N SER A 121 -3.74 -12.91 -33.93
CA SER A 121 -3.81 -12.22 -35.22
C SER A 121 -5.11 -11.41 -35.27
N ARG A 122 -5.19 -10.41 -36.17
CA ARG A 122 -6.39 -9.55 -36.31
C ARG A 122 -7.66 -10.38 -36.46
N ALA A 123 -7.62 -11.40 -37.31
CA ALA A 123 -8.52 -12.55 -37.28
C ALA A 123 -7.65 -13.80 -37.09
N HIS A 124 -7.73 -14.47 -35.95
CA HIS A 124 -6.82 -15.57 -35.60
C HIS A 124 -7.45 -16.94 -35.92
N LEU A 125 -8.68 -17.16 -35.46
CA LEU A 125 -9.41 -18.39 -35.75
C LEU A 125 -10.87 -18.10 -36.03
N ARG A 126 -11.50 -19.02 -36.75
CA ARG A 126 -12.95 -19.06 -36.94
C ARG A 126 -13.51 -20.33 -36.34
N CYS A 127 -14.64 -20.23 -35.66
CA CYS A 127 -15.37 -21.39 -35.19
C CYS A 127 -16.82 -21.40 -35.70
N TRP A 128 -17.31 -22.57 -36.11
CA TRP A 128 -18.69 -22.74 -36.55
C TRP A 128 -19.33 -24.03 -36.07
N GLU A 129 -20.65 -24.04 -35.98
CA GLU A 129 -21.43 -25.22 -35.64
C GLU A 129 -21.71 -26.02 -36.92
N ALA A 130 -21.35 -27.31 -36.90
CA ALA A 130 -21.74 -28.31 -37.89
C ALA A 130 -22.19 -29.55 -37.10
N ASP A 131 -21.48 -30.68 -37.20
CA ASP A 131 -21.62 -31.84 -36.30
C ASP A 131 -20.82 -31.64 -34.99
N GLY A 132 -21.10 -30.53 -34.29
CA GLY A 132 -20.31 -30.00 -33.18
C GLY A 132 -19.46 -28.77 -33.57
N LEU A 133 -18.72 -28.21 -32.62
CA LEU A 133 -17.89 -27.03 -32.88
C LEU A 133 -16.72 -27.40 -33.79
N ARG A 134 -16.61 -26.76 -34.95
CA ARG A 134 -15.40 -26.79 -35.77
C ARG A 134 -14.59 -25.53 -35.55
N VAL A 135 -13.27 -25.67 -35.54
CA VAL A 135 -12.31 -24.57 -35.48
C VAL A 135 -11.42 -24.62 -36.72
N GLU A 136 -11.19 -23.47 -37.32
CA GLU A 136 -10.27 -23.22 -38.43
C GLU A 136 -9.31 -22.11 -38.05
N ASP A 137 -8.04 -22.30 -38.34
CA ASP A 137 -7.04 -21.26 -38.22
C ASP A 137 -7.12 -20.36 -39.47
N LEU A 138 -7.21 -19.04 -39.29
CA LEU A 138 -7.37 -18.08 -40.39
C LEU A 138 -6.03 -17.60 -40.97
N GLY A 139 -4.99 -18.45 -40.92
CA GLY A 139 -3.62 -18.08 -41.31
C GLY A 139 -2.95 -17.25 -40.22
N SER A 140 -3.15 -17.63 -38.95
CA SER A 140 -2.64 -16.89 -37.81
C SER A 140 -1.12 -17.01 -37.69
N THR A 141 -0.50 -15.99 -37.08
CA THR A 141 0.96 -15.91 -36.94
C THR A 141 1.51 -16.97 -35.98
N ASN A 142 0.75 -17.30 -34.94
CA ASN A 142 1.18 -18.21 -33.87
C ASN A 142 0.51 -19.59 -33.92
N GLY A 143 -0.38 -19.81 -34.89
CA GLY A 143 -1.13 -21.05 -35.06
C GLY A 143 -2.17 -21.29 -33.97
N THR A 144 -3.25 -21.96 -34.36
CA THR A 144 -4.27 -22.44 -33.43
C THR A 144 -4.01 -23.91 -33.08
N VAL A 145 -3.99 -24.24 -31.79
CA VAL A 145 -3.75 -25.62 -31.30
C VAL A 145 -4.92 -26.11 -30.48
N VAL A 146 -5.46 -27.29 -30.82
CA VAL A 146 -6.51 -27.94 -30.03
C VAL A 146 -5.90 -29.06 -29.19
N ARG A 147 -6.06 -28.94 -27.86
CA ARG A 147 -5.55 -29.83 -26.83
C ARG A 147 -6.69 -30.60 -26.16
N ASP A 148 -6.63 -31.92 -26.32
CA ASP A 148 -7.45 -32.89 -25.58
C ASP A 148 -6.59 -33.49 -24.44
N SER A 149 -7.21 -34.23 -23.50
CA SER A 149 -6.67 -34.71 -22.20
C SER A 149 -5.30 -35.41 -22.27
N ALA A 150 -4.81 -35.77 -23.45
CA ALA A 150 -3.49 -36.37 -23.65
C ALA A 150 -2.68 -35.87 -24.87
N ARG A 151 -3.23 -35.04 -25.76
CA ARG A 151 -2.53 -34.66 -27.02
C ARG A 151 -2.85 -33.24 -27.49
N ALA A 152 -1.82 -32.47 -27.80
CA ALA A 152 -1.91 -31.18 -28.50
C ALA A 152 -1.72 -31.39 -30.01
N ARG A 153 -2.58 -30.78 -30.83
CA ARG A 153 -2.53 -30.94 -32.29
C ARG A 153 -2.88 -29.60 -32.96
N PRO A 154 -2.11 -29.12 -33.96
CA PRO A 154 -2.41 -27.88 -34.67
C PRO A 154 -3.68 -27.99 -35.54
N VAL A 155 -4.27 -26.85 -35.87
CA VAL A 155 -5.39 -26.72 -36.81
C VAL A 155 -4.86 -26.21 -38.15
N VAL A 156 -4.93 -27.02 -39.20
CA VAL A 156 -4.32 -26.71 -40.52
C VAL A 156 -5.38 -26.39 -41.61
N ARG A 157 -6.61 -26.90 -41.46
CA ARG A 157 -7.77 -26.56 -42.29
C ARG A 157 -8.95 -26.29 -41.38
N SER A 158 -9.78 -27.29 -41.10
CA SER A 158 -10.79 -27.21 -40.05
C SER A 158 -10.82 -28.49 -39.24
N ARG A 159 -11.11 -28.40 -37.94
CA ARG A 159 -11.11 -29.54 -37.03
C ARG A 159 -12.28 -29.49 -36.07
N ALA A 160 -12.93 -30.63 -35.87
CA ALA A 160 -13.98 -30.78 -34.87
C ALA A 160 -13.37 -30.74 -33.45
N VAL A 161 -14.05 -30.04 -32.55
CA VAL A 161 -13.68 -29.81 -31.16
C VAL A 161 -14.82 -30.31 -30.28
N ARG A 162 -14.50 -31.23 -29.38
CA ARG A 162 -15.48 -31.77 -28.42
C ARG A 162 -15.68 -30.78 -27.27
N PRO A 163 -16.86 -30.73 -26.64
CA PRO A 163 -17.05 -29.96 -25.42
C PRO A 163 -16.02 -30.37 -24.35
N GLY A 164 -15.47 -29.40 -23.63
CA GLY A 164 -14.37 -29.56 -22.66
C GLY A 164 -12.96 -29.47 -23.26
N THR A 165 -12.82 -29.53 -24.59
CA THR A 165 -11.51 -29.42 -25.26
C THR A 165 -11.00 -27.98 -25.21
N VAL A 166 -9.68 -27.82 -24.98
CA VAL A 166 -9.02 -26.50 -24.93
C VAL A 166 -8.44 -26.15 -26.29
N ILE A 167 -8.75 -24.96 -26.78
CA ILE A 167 -8.23 -24.33 -27.98
C ILE A 167 -7.24 -23.25 -27.52
N ALA A 168 -5.96 -23.43 -27.81
CA ALA A 168 -4.92 -22.45 -27.56
C ALA A 168 -4.74 -21.57 -28.80
N ALA A 169 -4.79 -20.27 -28.61
CA ALA A 169 -4.62 -19.25 -29.64
C ALA A 169 -3.90 -18.06 -29.01
N GLY A 170 -2.68 -17.76 -29.45
CA GLY A 170 -1.84 -16.77 -28.76
C GLY A 170 -1.51 -17.18 -27.32
N GLN A 171 -1.77 -16.31 -26.35
CA GLN A 171 -1.70 -16.59 -24.91
C GLN A 171 -3.05 -16.99 -24.30
N SER A 172 -4.11 -16.97 -25.13
CA SER A 172 -5.47 -17.27 -24.73
C SER A 172 -5.77 -18.76 -24.86
N LEU A 173 -6.34 -19.34 -23.80
CA LEU A 173 -6.90 -20.67 -23.79
C LEU A 173 -8.42 -20.54 -23.80
N LEU A 174 -9.05 -21.06 -24.85
CA LEU A 174 -10.48 -21.04 -25.09
C LEU A 174 -11.03 -22.44 -24.86
N GLN A 175 -12.13 -22.60 -24.15
CA GLN A 175 -12.77 -23.88 -23.94
C GLN A 175 -14.18 -23.84 -24.52
N PHE A 176 -14.48 -24.78 -25.42
CA PHE A 176 -15.84 -24.98 -25.87
C PHE A 176 -16.63 -25.73 -24.81
N ARG A 177 -17.77 -25.19 -24.39
CA ARG A 177 -18.63 -25.77 -23.37
C ARG A 177 -20.04 -25.95 -23.94
N PRO A 178 -20.69 -27.12 -23.71
CA PRO A 178 -22.05 -27.31 -24.15
C PRO A 178 -22.98 -26.46 -23.28
N GLY A 179 -24.09 -26.01 -23.86
CA GLY A 179 -25.18 -25.44 -23.06
C GLY A 179 -25.91 -26.54 -22.29
N GLU A 180 -26.48 -26.22 -21.13
CA GLU A 180 -27.27 -27.20 -20.37
C GLU A 180 -28.64 -27.41 -21.03
N THR A 181 -28.90 -28.60 -21.57
CA THR A 181 -30.26 -29.04 -21.87
C THR A 181 -30.96 -29.40 -20.57
N ARG A 182 -32.03 -28.67 -20.22
CA ARG A 182 -33.02 -29.12 -19.22
C ARG A 182 -33.60 -30.47 -19.67
N ASN A 183 -33.09 -31.58 -19.15
CA ASN A 183 -33.86 -32.80 -18.93
C ASN A 183 -33.09 -33.78 -18.02
N GLY A 184 -33.81 -34.34 -17.05
CA GLY A 184 -33.27 -35.25 -16.06
C GLY A 184 -32.80 -36.58 -16.66
N GLY A 185 -31.80 -37.18 -16.03
CA GLY A 185 -31.35 -38.54 -16.32
C GLY A 185 -29.84 -38.71 -16.26
N THR A 186 -29.41 -39.37 -15.18
CA THR A 186 -28.14 -40.11 -15.00
C THR A 186 -26.82 -39.35 -15.10
N GLY A 187 -26.08 -39.40 -13.98
CA GLY A 187 -24.81 -38.74 -13.80
C GLY A 187 -23.73 -39.15 -14.79
N ALA A 188 -22.94 -38.16 -15.17
CA ALA A 188 -21.55 -38.36 -15.53
C ALA A 188 -20.74 -37.36 -14.69
N GLN A 189 -20.07 -37.87 -13.65
CA GLN A 189 -18.98 -37.19 -12.97
C GLN A 189 -17.93 -36.85 -14.03
N TRP A 190 -17.62 -35.58 -14.22
CA TRP A 190 -16.48 -35.17 -15.04
C TRP A 190 -15.29 -34.99 -14.09
N ALA A 191 -14.38 -35.96 -14.18
CA ALA A 191 -13.18 -36.02 -13.38
C ALA A 191 -12.33 -34.76 -13.55
N ASP A 192 -11.87 -34.23 -12.42
CA ASP A 192 -10.79 -33.27 -12.32
C ASP A 192 -9.61 -33.73 -13.18
N ALA A 193 -9.31 -32.99 -14.25
CA ALA A 193 -8.01 -33.08 -14.86
C ALA A 193 -7.04 -32.36 -13.90
N PRO A 194 -6.04 -33.06 -13.34
CA PRO A 194 -5.16 -32.47 -12.33
C PRO A 194 -4.39 -31.29 -12.92
N LEU A 195 -4.41 -30.17 -12.19
CA LEU A 195 -3.44 -29.09 -12.39
C LEU A 195 -2.05 -29.67 -12.06
N PRO A 196 -1.02 -29.50 -12.92
CA PRO A 196 0.32 -29.97 -12.59
C PRO A 196 0.86 -29.24 -11.35
N GLU A 197 1.36 -30.00 -10.37
CA GLU A 197 1.96 -29.50 -9.13
C GLU A 197 3.18 -28.61 -9.39
N LEU A 198 3.26 -27.48 -8.66
CA LEU A 198 4.48 -26.67 -8.53
C LEU A 198 5.14 -26.95 -7.18
N CYS A 199 6.39 -27.41 -7.21
CA CYS A 199 7.22 -27.81 -6.07
C CYS A 199 7.40 -26.71 -4.99
N GLY A 200 7.60 -27.18 -3.75
CA GLY A 200 7.54 -26.43 -2.49
C GLY A 200 8.48 -25.23 -2.32
N ALA A 201 8.01 -24.27 -1.52
CA ALA A 201 8.72 -23.04 -1.16
C ALA A 201 9.64 -23.26 0.07
N PRO A 202 10.91 -22.80 0.05
CA PRO A 202 11.75 -22.77 1.24
C PRO A 202 11.41 -21.58 2.16
N ARG A 203 11.31 -21.86 3.46
CA ARG A 203 11.18 -20.87 4.55
C ARG A 203 12.56 -20.42 5.03
N THR A 204 13.19 -19.48 4.34
CA THR A 204 14.31 -18.66 4.86
C THR A 204 14.46 -17.43 3.98
N ARG A 205 14.24 -16.22 4.51
CA ARG A 205 14.38 -14.96 3.77
C ARG A 205 15.86 -14.58 3.75
N ALA A 206 16.55 -14.85 2.66
CA ALA A 206 17.89 -14.35 2.44
C ALA A 206 17.78 -12.95 1.80
N THR A 207 18.11 -11.90 2.56
CA THR A 207 18.29 -10.55 2.03
C THR A 207 19.68 -10.43 1.40
N PHE A 208 19.76 -9.84 0.21
CA PHE A 208 21.01 -9.66 -0.54
C PHE A 208 21.52 -8.22 -0.36
N GLU A 209 22.79 -8.04 0.02
CA GLU A 209 23.41 -6.70 0.12
C GLU A 209 23.37 -5.96 -1.24
N GLY A 210 23.23 -4.63 -1.21
CA GLY A 210 23.16 -3.78 -2.40
C GLY A 210 24.48 -3.78 -3.20
N GLY A 211 24.40 -3.57 -4.53
CA GLY A 211 25.55 -3.57 -5.43
C GLY A 211 25.46 -4.56 -6.60
N ALA A 212 26.39 -4.45 -7.55
CA ALA A 212 26.44 -5.30 -8.73
C ALA A 212 26.85 -6.74 -8.36
N ILE A 213 26.08 -7.74 -8.82
CA ILE A 213 26.31 -9.16 -8.54
C ILE A 213 26.41 -9.98 -9.84
N ALA A 214 27.45 -10.79 -9.93
CA ALA A 214 27.62 -11.75 -11.00
C ALA A 214 27.22 -13.14 -10.50
N VAL A 215 26.28 -13.79 -11.20
CA VAL A 215 25.78 -15.13 -10.86
C VAL A 215 26.29 -16.14 -11.87
N ARG A 216 27.00 -17.17 -11.41
CA ARG A 216 27.55 -18.26 -12.22
C ARG A 216 27.16 -19.63 -11.65
N GLY A 217 27.27 -20.66 -12.48
CA GLY A 217 27.01 -22.04 -12.06
C GLY A 217 26.20 -22.83 -13.09
N GLU A 218 25.65 -23.96 -12.67
CA GLU A 218 24.79 -24.76 -13.55
C GLU A 218 23.54 -23.96 -13.92
N ARG A 219 23.20 -23.92 -15.22
CA ARG A 219 22.23 -22.97 -15.80
C ARG A 219 20.93 -22.84 -15.00
N ARG A 220 20.31 -23.96 -14.62
CA ARG A 220 19.05 -23.97 -13.86
C ARG A 220 19.16 -23.28 -12.49
N TRP A 221 20.28 -23.46 -11.79
CA TRP A 221 20.52 -22.92 -10.45
C TRP A 221 20.97 -21.46 -10.53
N ALA A 222 21.81 -21.12 -11.51
CA ALA A 222 22.23 -19.75 -11.75
C ALA A 222 21.04 -18.85 -12.13
N GLU A 223 20.22 -19.25 -13.11
CA GLU A 223 19.00 -18.51 -13.48
C GLU A 223 18.01 -18.45 -12.30
N GLY A 224 17.82 -19.56 -11.60
CA GLY A 224 16.91 -19.63 -10.45
C GLY A 224 17.31 -18.73 -9.28
N PHE A 225 18.61 -18.63 -9.01
CA PHE A 225 19.14 -17.74 -7.98
C PHE A 225 19.10 -16.28 -8.42
N ALA A 226 19.45 -15.98 -9.68
CA ALA A 226 19.36 -14.62 -10.22
C ALA A 226 17.91 -14.08 -10.21
N ARG A 227 16.91 -14.95 -10.47
CA ARG A 227 15.49 -14.60 -10.34
C ARG A 227 15.14 -14.20 -8.91
N ALA A 228 15.64 -14.94 -7.91
CA ALA A 228 15.44 -14.63 -6.51
C ALA A 228 16.01 -13.24 -6.14
N VAL A 229 17.22 -12.94 -6.61
CA VAL A 229 17.89 -11.65 -6.39
C VAL A 229 17.13 -10.49 -7.05
N VAL A 230 16.66 -10.66 -8.29
CA VAL A 230 15.88 -9.63 -9.00
C VAL A 230 14.52 -9.37 -8.34
N LEU A 231 13.85 -10.40 -7.82
CA LEU A 231 12.60 -10.25 -7.08
C LEU A 231 12.79 -9.56 -5.73
N ASP A 232 13.87 -9.90 -5.01
CA ASP A 232 14.24 -9.25 -3.74
C ASP A 232 14.48 -7.74 -3.94
N ARG A 233 15.16 -7.38 -5.04
CA ARG A 233 15.45 -5.98 -5.41
C ARG A 233 14.25 -5.21 -5.99
N GLY A 234 13.22 -5.90 -6.49
CA GLY A 234 12.01 -5.28 -7.05
C GLY A 234 12.21 -4.42 -8.31
N ARG A 235 13.38 -4.49 -8.96
CA ARG A 235 13.77 -3.68 -10.14
C ARG A 235 14.35 -4.54 -11.26
N ARG A 236 14.23 -4.07 -12.51
CA ARG A 236 14.76 -4.78 -13.68
C ARG A 236 16.29 -4.65 -13.79
N PRO A 237 16.98 -5.69 -14.31
CA PRO A 237 18.37 -5.56 -14.76
C PRO A 237 18.52 -4.53 -15.90
N ARG A 238 19.75 -4.11 -16.18
CA ARG A 238 20.01 -3.15 -17.27
C ARG A 238 19.69 -3.76 -18.64
N PRO A 239 19.24 -2.95 -19.61
CA PRO A 239 18.99 -3.43 -20.97
C PRO A 239 20.24 -4.08 -21.58
N GLY A 240 20.10 -5.30 -22.10
CA GLY A 240 21.17 -6.04 -22.78
C GLY A 240 21.92 -7.07 -21.93
N GLU A 241 21.77 -7.07 -20.60
CA GLU A 241 22.46 -8.02 -19.71
C GLU A 241 21.67 -9.32 -19.52
N TRP A 242 20.40 -9.23 -19.14
CA TRP A 242 19.49 -10.37 -18.96
C TRP A 242 18.04 -9.86 -18.89
N SER A 243 17.11 -10.57 -19.54
CA SER A 243 15.70 -10.16 -19.59
C SER A 243 14.79 -11.37 -19.65
N GLU A 244 13.80 -11.41 -18.76
CA GLU A 244 12.70 -12.38 -18.80
C GLU A 244 11.33 -11.68 -18.82
N PRO A 245 10.31 -12.28 -19.43
CA PRO A 245 9.02 -11.62 -19.66
C PRO A 245 8.35 -11.06 -18.42
N TRP A 246 8.53 -11.68 -17.25
CA TRP A 246 7.94 -11.26 -15.97
C TRP A 246 8.61 -10.02 -15.37
N MET A 247 9.85 -9.72 -15.75
CA MET A 247 10.55 -8.54 -15.26
C MET A 247 9.84 -7.25 -15.67
N ARG A 248 8.96 -7.30 -16.69
CA ARG A 248 8.08 -6.19 -17.08
C ARG A 248 7.18 -5.66 -15.95
N TRP A 249 6.97 -6.46 -14.91
CA TRP A 249 6.17 -6.08 -13.75
C TRP A 249 6.98 -5.33 -12.68
N LEU A 250 8.32 -5.29 -12.80
CA LEU A 250 9.24 -4.66 -11.85
C LEU A 250 9.63 -3.23 -12.26
N GLY A 251 10.10 -2.45 -11.28
CA GLY A 251 10.52 -1.06 -11.43
C GLY A 251 11.74 -0.85 -12.34
N ALA A 252 11.99 0.40 -12.75
CA ALA A 252 13.08 0.75 -13.66
C ALA A 252 14.47 0.37 -13.11
N PRO A 253 15.46 0.09 -13.98
CA PRO A 253 16.82 -0.27 -13.56
C PRO A 253 17.48 0.83 -12.70
N SER A 254 18.31 0.45 -11.73
CA SER A 254 19.18 1.39 -11.00
C SER A 254 20.60 1.39 -11.58
N GLY A 255 21.33 2.50 -11.39
CA GLY A 255 22.71 2.65 -11.85
C GLY A 255 23.73 1.79 -11.10
N THR A 256 23.39 1.20 -9.95
CA THR A 256 24.35 0.57 -9.03
C THR A 256 24.11 -0.93 -8.78
N ASP A 257 22.98 -1.50 -9.21
CA ASP A 257 22.54 -2.87 -8.82
C ASP A 257 22.43 -3.85 -10.01
N ALA A 258 23.45 -3.92 -10.87
CA ALA A 258 23.47 -4.85 -11.99
C ALA A 258 23.43 -6.32 -11.52
N VAL A 259 22.63 -7.16 -12.17
CA VAL A 259 22.61 -8.62 -11.97
C VAL A 259 22.98 -9.27 -13.29
N VAL A 260 24.15 -9.90 -13.36
CA VAL A 260 24.66 -10.51 -14.59
C VAL A 260 24.74 -12.02 -14.45
N LEU A 261 24.18 -12.74 -15.43
CA LEU A 261 24.33 -14.19 -15.56
C LEU A 261 25.56 -14.51 -16.41
N LEU A 262 26.50 -15.23 -15.80
CA LEU A 262 27.72 -15.68 -16.46
C LEU A 262 27.59 -17.12 -16.97
N ALA A 263 28.16 -17.38 -18.14
CA ALA A 263 28.24 -18.73 -18.69
C ALA A 263 29.16 -19.62 -17.83
N ALA A 264 28.94 -20.93 -17.87
CA ALA A 264 29.82 -21.87 -17.18
C ALA A 264 31.27 -21.72 -17.70
N GLY A 265 32.19 -21.37 -16.80
CA GLY A 265 33.61 -21.17 -17.13
C GLY A 265 34.03 -19.73 -17.47
N SER A 266 33.11 -18.76 -17.56
CA SER A 266 33.48 -17.35 -17.77
C SER A 266 33.88 -16.64 -16.47
N SER A 267 34.89 -15.78 -16.54
CA SER A 267 35.32 -14.91 -15.44
C SER A 267 34.41 -13.67 -15.32
N PRO A 268 34.04 -13.24 -14.10
CA PRO A 268 33.33 -11.99 -13.91
C PRO A 268 34.21 -10.79 -14.34
N PRO A 269 33.62 -9.71 -14.87
CA PRO A 269 34.36 -8.46 -15.08
C PRO A 269 34.86 -7.90 -13.74
N ASP A 270 36.02 -7.23 -13.75
CA ASP A 270 36.67 -6.65 -12.55
C ASP A 270 35.82 -5.60 -11.81
N THR A 271 34.72 -5.16 -12.42
CA THR A 271 33.72 -4.23 -11.85
C THR A 271 32.72 -4.89 -10.91
N PHE A 272 32.67 -6.22 -10.81
CA PHE A 272 31.77 -6.95 -9.93
C PHE A 272 32.52 -7.43 -8.67
N THR A 273 32.28 -6.75 -7.54
CA THR A 273 32.87 -7.13 -6.25
C THR A 273 32.20 -8.33 -5.59
N THR A 274 30.97 -8.66 -6.02
CA THR A 274 30.16 -9.76 -5.49
C THR A 274 29.89 -10.82 -6.55
N VAL A 275 30.29 -12.07 -6.29
CA VAL A 275 30.13 -13.22 -7.19
C VAL A 275 29.40 -14.35 -6.48
N ALA A 276 28.30 -14.82 -7.05
CA ALA A 276 27.54 -15.96 -6.54
C ALA A 276 27.73 -17.19 -7.44
N HIS A 277 28.06 -18.33 -6.84
CA HIS A 277 28.10 -19.64 -7.49
C HIS A 277 26.90 -20.47 -7.07
N ALA A 278 25.96 -20.70 -7.96
CA ALA A 278 24.77 -21.49 -7.70
C ALA A 278 24.89 -22.91 -8.27
N GLY A 279 24.67 -23.92 -7.43
CA GLY A 279 24.71 -25.32 -7.82
C GLY A 279 23.74 -26.18 -7.02
N PRO A 280 23.66 -27.49 -7.36
CA PRO A 280 22.70 -28.42 -6.75
C PRO A 280 22.93 -28.66 -5.25
N THR A 281 24.13 -28.36 -4.74
CA THR A 281 24.50 -28.55 -3.34
C THR A 281 24.41 -27.27 -2.50
N GLY A 282 24.17 -26.11 -3.12
CA GLY A 282 24.17 -24.82 -2.42
C GLY A 282 24.49 -23.63 -3.32
N VAL A 283 24.40 -22.43 -2.74
CA VAL A 283 24.88 -21.20 -3.37
C VAL A 283 25.98 -20.59 -2.51
N SER A 284 27.19 -20.41 -3.05
CA SER A 284 28.27 -19.69 -2.37
C SER A 284 28.42 -18.28 -2.93
N ILE A 285 28.33 -17.28 -2.07
CA ILE A 285 28.46 -15.86 -2.42
C ILE A 285 29.79 -15.36 -1.87
N GLU A 286 30.60 -14.76 -2.73
CA GLU A 286 31.91 -14.19 -2.42
C GLU A 286 31.83 -12.68 -2.66
N SER A 287 32.17 -11.87 -1.65
CA SER A 287 32.21 -10.41 -1.71
C SER A 287 33.49 -9.91 -1.02
N GLY A 288 34.48 -9.49 -1.80
CA GLY A 288 35.81 -9.17 -1.26
C GLY A 288 36.45 -10.34 -0.53
N GLN A 289 36.72 -10.20 0.78
CA GLN A 289 37.23 -11.29 1.65
C GLN A 289 36.13 -12.11 2.32
N SER A 290 34.86 -11.73 2.18
CA SER A 290 33.73 -12.38 2.84
C SER A 290 33.14 -13.48 1.97
N ARG A 291 32.87 -14.64 2.58
CA ARG A 291 32.22 -15.79 1.90
C ARG A 291 31.01 -16.25 2.69
N ARG A 292 29.86 -16.35 2.03
CA ARG A 292 28.58 -16.83 2.60
C ARG A 292 28.08 -18.03 1.81
N SER A 293 27.59 -19.05 2.51
CA SER A 293 26.94 -20.21 1.88
C SER A 293 25.45 -20.21 2.20
N LEU A 294 24.63 -20.46 1.18
CA LEU A 294 23.19 -20.64 1.25
C LEU A 294 22.82 -22.06 0.80
N PRO A 295 21.68 -22.60 1.26
CA PRO A 295 21.14 -23.83 0.70
C PRO A 295 20.88 -23.68 -0.81
N PRO A 296 20.71 -24.78 -1.56
CA PRO A 296 20.40 -24.71 -2.98
C PRO A 296 19.03 -24.05 -3.17
N VAL A 297 19.01 -22.85 -3.75
CA VAL A 297 17.80 -22.05 -4.02
C VAL A 297 17.63 -21.88 -5.52
N CYS A 298 16.44 -22.18 -6.02
CA CYS A 298 16.05 -21.98 -7.41
C CYS A 298 14.63 -21.45 -7.47
N VAL A 299 14.45 -20.24 -8.01
CA VAL A 299 13.13 -19.68 -8.33
C VAL A 299 12.82 -19.98 -9.80
N SER A 300 11.70 -20.64 -10.06
CA SER A 300 11.26 -20.87 -11.45
C SER A 300 10.79 -19.57 -12.11
N ALA A 301 10.83 -19.49 -13.44
CA ALA A 301 10.30 -18.33 -14.17
C ALA A 301 8.80 -18.08 -13.88
N ALA A 302 8.02 -19.14 -13.65
CA ALA A 302 6.61 -19.05 -13.30
C ALA A 302 6.39 -18.49 -11.88
N THR A 303 7.20 -18.94 -10.91
CA THR A 303 7.19 -18.41 -9.54
C THR A 303 7.65 -16.95 -9.53
N ALA A 304 8.63 -16.60 -10.37
CA ALA A 304 9.09 -15.23 -10.53
C ALA A 304 8.02 -14.32 -11.16
N ASP A 305 7.28 -14.79 -12.18
CA ASP A 305 6.15 -14.06 -12.73
C ASP A 305 5.03 -13.84 -11.72
N ALA A 306 4.65 -14.88 -10.98
CA ALA A 306 3.63 -14.75 -9.93
C ALA A 306 4.05 -13.77 -8.82
N ALA A 307 5.32 -13.81 -8.38
CA ALA A 307 5.85 -12.90 -7.37
C ALA A 307 5.97 -11.46 -7.88
N ALA A 308 6.47 -11.27 -9.11
CA ALA A 308 6.59 -9.95 -9.74
C ALA A 308 5.21 -9.32 -10.00
N ARG A 309 4.20 -10.12 -10.38
CA ARG A 309 2.81 -9.65 -10.48
C ARG A 309 2.21 -9.30 -9.12
N ARG A 310 2.54 -10.01 -8.04
CA ARG A 310 2.10 -9.66 -6.67
C ARG A 310 2.74 -8.37 -6.18
N LEU A 311 4.03 -8.18 -6.43
CA LEU A 311 4.75 -6.92 -6.17
C LEU A 311 4.16 -5.79 -7.01
N ALA A 312 3.93 -6.04 -8.31
CA ALA A 312 3.28 -5.10 -9.19
C ALA A 312 1.87 -4.77 -8.76
N ALA A 313 1.07 -5.75 -8.33
CA ALA A 313 -0.28 -5.55 -7.81
C ALA A 313 -0.29 -4.77 -6.49
N ALA A 314 0.70 -4.98 -5.62
CA ALA A 314 0.89 -4.16 -4.43
C ALA A 314 1.23 -2.71 -4.81
N THR A 315 2.01 -2.48 -5.86
CA THR A 315 2.32 -1.15 -6.39
C THR A 315 1.26 -0.55 -7.32
N ALA A 316 0.39 -1.37 -7.92
CA ALA A 316 -0.67 -1.00 -8.88
C ALA A 316 -2.00 -0.67 -8.18
N ARG A 317 -2.05 -0.73 -6.85
CA ARG A 317 -3.07 -0.06 -6.01
C ARG A 317 -2.92 1.46 -6.04
N GLY A 318 -2.74 2.07 -7.23
CA GLY A 318 -2.39 3.49 -7.41
C GLY A 318 -3.43 4.52 -6.94
N GLY A 319 -4.41 4.12 -6.11
CA GLY A 319 -5.31 5.00 -5.39
C GLY A 319 -5.04 4.92 -3.90
N LEU A 320 -5.03 6.07 -3.24
CA LEU A 320 -4.90 6.16 -1.79
C LEU A 320 -6.08 5.46 -1.09
N PRO A 321 -5.88 4.87 0.10
CA PRO A 321 -6.97 4.21 0.81
C PRO A 321 -8.12 5.17 1.10
N THR A 322 -9.34 4.65 1.16
CA THR A 322 -10.57 5.42 1.45
C THR A 322 -10.64 5.82 2.93
N SER A 323 -10.18 4.95 3.82
CA SER A 323 -9.92 5.22 5.24
C SER A 323 -8.84 4.28 5.75
N VAL A 324 -8.18 4.67 6.83
CA VAL A 324 -7.20 3.85 7.55
C VAL A 324 -7.30 4.21 9.04
N THR A 325 -7.18 3.26 9.96
CA THR A 325 -7.07 3.55 11.40
C THR A 325 -5.61 3.54 11.83
N TRP A 326 -5.31 4.15 12.98
CA TRP A 326 -3.98 4.07 13.56
C TRP A 326 -3.59 2.61 13.86
N GLY A 327 -4.55 1.78 14.27
CA GLY A 327 -4.38 0.34 14.44
C GLY A 327 -3.83 -0.37 13.20
N ASP A 328 -4.19 0.06 12.00
CA ASP A 328 -3.71 -0.54 10.73
C ASP A 328 -2.22 -0.25 10.45
N ILE A 329 -1.72 0.89 10.93
CA ILE A 329 -0.38 1.39 10.59
C ILE A 329 0.62 1.28 11.76
N SER A 330 0.13 1.11 12.99
CA SER A 330 0.96 0.97 14.20
C SER A 330 1.84 -0.28 14.24
N GLY A 331 1.43 -1.36 13.54
CA GLY A 331 2.14 -2.66 13.54
C GLY A 331 3.33 -2.74 12.57
N VAL A 332 3.48 -1.80 11.64
CA VAL A 332 4.50 -1.82 10.57
C VAL A 332 5.80 -1.13 10.99
N GLN A 333 5.85 -0.47 12.14
CA GLN A 333 7.05 0.17 12.69
C GLN A 333 8.06 -0.81 13.36
N ARG A 334 8.27 -2.01 12.80
CA ARG A 334 9.24 -2.97 13.34
C ARG A 334 10.23 -3.47 12.30
N ASP A 335 11.31 -2.71 12.12
CA ASP A 335 12.69 -3.22 12.26
C ASP A 335 13.66 -2.02 12.36
N PRO A 336 14.47 -1.86 13.42
CA PRO A 336 15.56 -0.88 13.46
C PRO A 336 16.64 -1.11 12.38
N GLY A 337 16.60 -2.24 11.66
CA GLY A 337 17.59 -2.63 10.65
C GLY A 337 17.18 -2.48 9.17
N ASP A 338 15.93 -2.12 8.83
CA ASP A 338 15.47 -2.10 7.44
C ASP A 338 15.68 -0.73 6.77
N ARG A 339 16.81 -0.58 6.06
CA ARG A 339 17.24 0.66 5.39
C ARG A 339 16.74 0.81 3.94
N THR A 340 15.74 0.04 3.48
CA THR A 340 15.53 -0.12 2.01
C THR A 340 14.16 0.21 1.41
N SER A 341 13.16 0.70 2.15
CA SER A 341 11.93 1.25 1.53
C SER A 341 11.89 2.78 1.57
N ASP A 342 12.75 3.36 0.74
CA ASP A 342 13.00 4.79 0.62
C ASP A 342 11.99 5.42 -0.36
N SER A 343 11.15 6.33 0.15
CA SER A 343 10.40 7.31 -0.66
C SER A 343 9.68 8.38 0.17
N LEU A 344 9.50 8.17 1.48
CA LEU A 344 8.97 9.18 2.44
C LEU A 344 9.22 8.80 3.89
N ALA A 345 9.49 7.52 4.16
CA ALA A 345 10.13 7.08 5.37
C ALA A 345 11.64 7.38 5.26
N HIS A 346 12.02 8.65 5.31
CA HIS A 346 13.39 8.95 5.70
C HIS A 346 13.53 8.54 7.17
N HIS A 347 14.06 7.34 7.40
CA HIS A 347 15.00 7.14 8.49
C HIS A 347 16.20 8.05 8.20
N THR A 348 16.07 9.34 8.50
CA THR A 348 17.25 10.20 8.53
C THR A 348 18.00 9.82 9.79
N GLU A 349 18.93 8.88 9.67
CA GLU A 349 20.18 9.05 10.42
C GLU A 349 20.65 10.46 10.06
N LEU A 350 20.52 11.39 11.01
CA LEU A 350 21.11 12.71 10.89
C LEU A 350 22.63 12.52 10.69
N PRO A 351 23.33 13.46 10.01
CA PRO A 351 24.77 13.38 9.85
C PRO A 351 25.44 13.11 11.22
N GLY A 352 26.10 11.96 11.37
CA GLY A 352 26.75 11.55 12.63
C GLY A 352 26.22 10.30 13.32
N GLY A 353 25.19 9.61 12.80
CA GLY A 353 24.82 8.26 13.26
C GLY A 353 24.21 8.16 14.67
N THR A 354 23.91 9.30 15.31
CA THR A 354 23.30 9.33 16.65
C THR A 354 21.78 9.14 16.55
N PRO A 355 21.15 8.22 17.29
CA PRO A 355 19.71 7.95 17.19
C PRO A 355 18.86 9.16 17.64
N SER A 356 17.74 9.42 16.94
CA SER A 356 16.75 10.41 17.35
C SER A 356 15.92 9.88 18.53
N ARG A 357 15.70 10.68 19.59
CA ARG A 357 14.76 10.32 20.67
C ARG A 357 13.30 10.35 20.21
N ILE A 358 12.93 11.25 19.30
CA ILE A 358 11.62 11.19 18.63
C ILE A 358 11.75 10.37 17.35
N ARG A 359 11.10 9.21 17.34
CA ARG A 359 11.02 8.35 16.14
C ARG A 359 10.02 8.94 15.14
N GLY A 360 10.18 8.56 13.86
CA GLY A 360 9.19 8.90 12.83
C GLY A 360 7.85 8.23 13.16
N VAL A 361 6.82 9.03 13.41
CA VAL A 361 5.48 8.58 13.81
C VAL A 361 4.60 8.36 12.60
N ALA A 362 3.94 7.20 12.53
CA ALA A 362 3.02 6.89 11.44
C ALA A 362 1.73 7.71 11.58
N ILE A 363 1.37 8.48 10.55
CA ILE A 363 0.19 9.39 10.58
C ILE A 363 -0.90 9.03 9.57
N GLY A 364 -0.60 8.12 8.64
CA GLY A 364 -1.50 7.77 7.55
C GLY A 364 -0.89 6.73 6.62
N ALA A 365 -1.48 6.58 5.44
CA ALA A 365 -0.99 5.67 4.40
C ALA A 365 -1.13 6.27 2.99
N ASP A 366 -0.15 5.97 2.13
CA ASP A 366 -0.22 6.19 0.69
C ASP A 366 -0.57 4.88 -0.05
N ALA A 367 -0.43 4.88 -1.38
CA ALA A 367 -0.67 3.69 -2.20
C ALA A 367 0.31 2.52 -1.91
N ARG A 368 1.46 2.81 -1.30
CA ARG A 368 2.57 1.89 -1.05
C ARG A 368 2.61 1.41 0.40
N GLY A 369 2.02 2.14 1.34
CA GLY A 369 1.93 1.71 2.73
C GLY A 369 1.85 2.88 3.72
N PRO A 370 2.16 2.62 5.00
CA PRO A 370 2.19 3.66 6.03
C PRO A 370 3.14 4.80 5.67
N VAL A 371 2.74 6.02 5.98
CA VAL A 371 3.54 7.24 5.85
C VAL A 371 3.77 7.83 7.22
N SER A 372 5.04 8.06 7.54
CA SER A 372 5.47 8.60 8.82
C SER A 372 6.00 10.02 8.70
N ILE A 373 5.84 10.80 9.77
CA ILE A 373 6.45 12.11 9.94
C ILE A 373 7.50 12.04 11.04
N ASN A 374 8.70 12.54 10.76
CA ASN A 374 9.74 12.72 11.75
C ASN A 374 9.94 14.23 11.98
N LEU A 375 9.69 14.71 13.20
CA LEU A 375 9.78 16.13 13.55
C LEU A 375 11.22 16.68 13.53
N ASP A 376 12.23 15.82 13.66
CA ASP A 376 13.63 16.22 13.50
C ASP A 376 14.01 16.34 12.01
N ALA A 377 13.59 15.37 11.19
CA ALA A 377 14.00 15.28 9.79
C ALA A 377 13.17 16.13 8.82
N HIS A 378 11.85 16.20 9.02
CA HIS A 378 10.92 16.91 8.13
C HIS A 378 10.76 18.39 8.52
N GLY A 379 11.68 18.92 9.33
CA GLY A 379 11.71 20.29 9.81
C GLY A 379 11.09 20.42 11.20
N PRO A 380 11.69 21.23 12.09
CA PRO A 380 11.27 21.28 13.50
C PRO A 380 9.84 21.79 13.66
N HIS A 381 9.30 22.50 12.67
CA HIS A 381 7.97 23.07 12.71
C HIS A 381 7.14 22.68 11.49
N LEU A 382 5.89 22.28 11.74
CA LEU A 382 4.92 21.86 10.74
C LEU A 382 3.77 22.86 10.66
N LEU A 383 3.28 23.07 9.44
CA LEU A 383 1.98 23.71 9.19
C LEU A 383 0.96 22.66 8.77
N VAL A 384 -0.21 22.70 9.39
CA VAL A 384 -1.40 21.95 9.00
C VAL A 384 -2.44 22.96 8.52
N ALA A 385 -2.92 22.79 7.30
CA ALA A 385 -3.92 23.68 6.73
C ALA A 385 -5.02 22.88 6.04
N GLY A 386 -6.26 23.32 6.19
CA GLY A 386 -7.41 22.71 5.54
C GLY A 386 -8.63 23.62 5.64
N SER A 387 -9.75 23.21 5.05
CA SER A 387 -11.05 23.86 5.26
C SER A 387 -11.85 23.14 6.35
N PRO A 388 -12.91 23.75 6.92
CA PRO A 388 -13.78 23.06 7.86
C PRO A 388 -14.29 21.71 7.31
N GLY A 389 -14.29 20.68 8.16
CA GLY A 389 -14.68 19.32 7.79
C GLY A 389 -13.70 18.59 6.86
N SER A 390 -12.47 19.10 6.69
CA SER A 390 -11.43 18.41 5.90
C SER A 390 -10.73 17.28 6.64
N GLY A 391 -10.89 17.17 7.97
CA GLY A 391 -10.23 16.18 8.82
C GLY A 391 -9.02 16.71 9.60
N MET A 392 -8.87 18.04 9.70
CA MET A 392 -7.74 18.68 10.40
C MET A 392 -7.62 18.28 11.87
N SER A 393 -8.72 18.33 12.64
CA SER A 393 -8.71 17.90 14.05
C SER A 393 -8.31 16.43 14.19
N THR A 394 -8.79 15.57 13.30
CA THR A 394 -8.43 14.15 13.25
C THR A 394 -6.94 13.93 12.98
N LEU A 395 -6.33 14.72 12.09
CA LEU A 395 -4.88 14.69 11.86
C LEU A 395 -4.13 15.09 13.13
N ILE A 396 -4.51 16.19 13.78
CA ILE A 396 -3.83 16.69 14.97
C ILE A 396 -3.93 15.66 16.09
N ASP A 397 -5.12 15.12 16.35
CA ASP A 397 -5.32 14.05 17.33
C ASP A 397 -4.45 12.83 17.01
N THR A 398 -4.44 12.38 15.76
CA THR A 398 -3.65 11.22 15.35
C THR A 398 -2.15 11.48 15.51
N LEU A 399 -1.66 12.63 15.06
CA LEU A 399 -0.25 13.00 15.18
C LEU A 399 0.17 13.09 16.65
N VAL A 400 -0.52 13.91 17.44
CA VAL A 400 -0.15 14.20 18.83
C VAL A 400 -0.27 12.95 19.70
N HIS A 401 -1.37 12.19 19.57
CA HIS A 401 -1.51 10.96 20.33
C HIS A 401 -0.54 9.87 19.88
N THR A 402 -0.14 9.79 18.60
CA THR A 402 0.90 8.82 18.19
C THR A 402 2.25 9.18 18.82
N VAL A 403 2.63 10.46 18.79
CA VAL A 403 3.86 10.94 19.45
C VAL A 403 3.81 10.65 20.95
N ALA A 404 2.69 10.94 21.62
CA ALA A 404 2.51 10.68 23.04
C ALA A 404 2.44 9.18 23.39
N TYR A 405 1.91 8.33 22.49
CA TYR A 405 1.88 6.88 22.69
C TYR A 405 3.29 6.27 22.61
N GLU A 406 4.11 6.74 21.66
CA GLU A 406 5.46 6.21 21.43
C GLU A 406 6.50 6.69 22.47
N HIS A 407 6.27 7.82 23.14
CA HIS A 407 7.24 8.45 24.04
C HIS A 407 6.68 8.63 25.46
N SER A 408 7.50 8.44 26.48
CA SER A 408 7.09 8.62 27.89
C SER A 408 6.88 10.11 28.22
N PRO A 409 6.01 10.46 29.19
CA PRO A 409 5.93 11.83 29.74
C PRO A 409 7.26 12.38 30.29
N ARG A 410 8.25 11.51 30.55
CA ARG A 410 9.61 11.93 30.89
C ARG A 410 10.41 12.43 29.67
N ASP A 411 10.16 11.84 28.51
CA ASP A 411 10.90 12.10 27.27
C ASP A 411 10.18 13.09 26.35
N LEU A 412 8.92 13.40 26.64
CA LEU A 412 8.06 14.28 25.84
C LEU A 412 7.13 15.11 26.73
N ALA A 413 7.16 16.42 26.53
CA ALA A 413 6.22 17.41 27.04
C ALA A 413 5.37 17.98 25.90
N LEU A 414 4.09 18.24 26.18
CA LEU A 414 3.15 18.85 25.24
C LEU A 414 2.62 20.19 25.79
N ALA A 415 2.70 21.24 24.98
CA ALA A 415 2.03 22.51 25.21
C ALA A 415 0.94 22.70 24.16
N VAL A 416 -0.30 22.94 24.55
CA VAL A 416 -1.43 23.07 23.61
C VAL A 416 -2.07 24.44 23.72
N PHE A 417 -2.06 25.19 22.63
CA PHE A 417 -2.76 26.46 22.46
C PHE A 417 -3.92 26.25 21.51
N ASP A 418 -5.15 26.28 22.01
CA ASP A 418 -6.35 26.08 21.21
C ASP A 418 -7.25 27.31 21.20
N PHE A 419 -7.23 28.00 20.06
CA PHE A 419 -7.96 29.24 19.83
C PHE A 419 -9.28 29.02 19.06
N GLY A 420 -9.63 27.76 18.79
CA GLY A 420 -10.87 27.37 18.14
C GLY A 420 -12.08 27.50 19.05
N ASP A 421 -13.27 27.58 18.46
CA ASP A 421 -14.54 27.66 19.20
C ASP A 421 -14.96 26.31 19.83
N GLN A 422 -14.39 25.20 19.35
CA GLN A 422 -14.58 23.87 19.92
C GLN A 422 -13.24 23.36 20.45
N ALA A 423 -13.12 23.25 21.78
CA ALA A 423 -11.90 22.79 22.41
C ALA A 423 -11.57 21.34 22.00
N ALA A 424 -10.30 21.08 21.68
CA ALA A 424 -9.73 19.76 21.47
C ALA A 424 -9.66 18.96 22.79
N SER A 425 -10.82 18.50 23.25
CA SER A 425 -11.01 17.83 24.56
C SER A 425 -10.28 16.49 24.70
N THR A 426 -9.83 15.90 23.60
CA THR A 426 -9.11 14.62 23.56
C THR A 426 -7.68 14.74 24.07
N LEU A 427 -7.03 15.89 23.86
CA LEU A 427 -5.64 16.13 24.26
C LEU A 427 -5.47 16.39 25.77
N ASP A 428 -6.53 16.86 26.45
CA ASP A 428 -6.52 17.16 27.90
C ASP A 428 -6.26 15.94 28.78
N ARG A 429 -6.48 14.75 28.23
CA ARG A 429 -6.29 13.47 28.93
C ARG A 429 -4.84 12.97 28.88
N LEU A 430 -3.97 13.61 28.11
CA LEU A 430 -2.59 13.15 27.95
C LEU A 430 -1.75 13.47 29.20
N PRO A 431 -1.05 12.48 29.76
CA PRO A 431 -0.17 12.71 30.90
C PRO A 431 1.07 13.54 30.54
N HIS A 432 1.31 13.82 29.26
CA HIS A 432 2.41 14.65 28.75
C HIS A 432 2.09 16.15 28.76
N LEU A 433 0.83 16.53 29.00
CA LEU A 433 0.38 17.91 28.89
C LEU A 433 0.93 18.76 30.06
N ILE A 434 1.70 19.80 29.73
CA ILE A 434 2.25 20.75 30.72
C ILE A 434 1.34 21.97 30.95
N GLY A 435 0.23 22.06 30.22
CA GLY A 435 -0.76 23.13 30.33
C GLY A 435 -1.50 23.35 29.02
N PRO A 436 -2.85 23.40 29.03
CA PRO A 436 -3.61 23.90 27.90
C PRO A 436 -3.89 25.40 28.03
N VAL A 437 -3.74 26.15 26.94
CA VAL A 437 -4.32 27.48 26.76
C VAL A 437 -5.57 27.32 25.90
N ARG A 438 -6.72 27.73 26.42
CA ARG A 438 -8.03 27.58 25.78
C ARG A 438 -8.65 28.94 25.51
N GLY A 439 -9.31 29.06 24.37
CA GLY A 439 -9.96 30.31 23.99
C GLY A 439 -8.94 31.40 23.68
N ARG A 440 -9.42 32.62 23.46
CA ARG A 440 -8.64 33.71 22.85
C ARG A 440 -8.08 34.68 23.89
N ASP A 441 -7.70 34.17 25.06
CA ASP A 441 -7.11 34.95 26.14
C ASP A 441 -5.66 35.30 25.79
N GLY A 442 -5.46 36.55 25.35
CA GLY A 442 -4.16 37.07 24.96
C GLY A 442 -3.12 37.05 26.09
N PRO A 443 -3.41 37.64 27.26
CA PRO A 443 -2.53 37.58 28.42
C PRO A 443 -2.11 36.15 28.80
N LEU A 444 -3.06 35.22 28.97
CA LEU A 444 -2.72 33.84 29.31
C LEU A 444 -1.84 33.17 28.24
N ALA A 445 -2.11 33.43 26.96
CA ALA A 445 -1.29 32.91 25.87
C ALA A 445 0.14 33.48 25.90
N LEU A 446 0.33 34.75 26.26
CA LEU A 446 1.65 35.36 26.38
C LEU A 446 2.41 34.84 27.62
N ASP A 447 1.73 34.69 28.76
CA ASP A 447 2.32 34.12 29.98
C ASP A 447 2.81 32.68 29.74
N ALA A 448 2.02 31.88 29.01
CA ALA A 448 2.42 30.53 28.60
C ALA A 448 3.64 30.54 27.66
N LEU A 449 3.72 31.48 26.71
CA LEU A 449 4.92 31.65 25.86
C LEU A 449 6.14 32.07 26.68
N GLU A 450 5.98 32.89 27.72
CA GLU A 450 7.08 33.25 28.63
C GLU A 450 7.56 32.05 29.45
N ALA A 451 6.66 31.15 29.87
CA ALA A 451 7.05 29.88 30.47
C ALA A 451 7.86 29.00 29.50
N VAL A 452 7.47 28.96 28.22
CA VAL A 452 8.24 28.27 27.16
C VAL A 452 9.62 28.91 26.94
N ASP A 453 9.72 30.24 26.94
CA ASP A 453 11.01 30.94 26.83
C ASP A 453 11.97 30.57 27.97
N ARG A 454 11.46 30.42 29.20
CA ARG A 454 12.26 29.96 30.35
C ARG A 454 12.78 28.52 30.14
N ASP A 455 11.95 27.62 29.62
CA ASP A 455 12.39 26.25 29.29
C ASP A 455 13.44 26.25 28.17
N ILE A 456 13.28 27.09 27.14
CA ILE A 456 14.28 27.25 26.07
C ILE A 456 15.62 27.74 26.64
N ALA A 457 15.60 28.69 27.58
CA ALA A 457 16.81 29.15 28.25
C ALA A 457 17.50 28.02 29.05
N LEU A 458 16.74 27.16 29.72
CA LEU A 458 17.26 25.97 30.41
C LEU A 458 17.87 24.96 29.42
N ARG A 459 17.21 24.71 28.30
CA ARG A 459 17.72 23.79 27.26
C ARG A 459 19.04 24.26 26.66
N ARG A 460 19.26 25.56 26.52
CA ARG A 460 20.52 26.13 25.99
C ARG A 460 21.72 25.87 26.90
N THR A 461 21.52 25.80 28.21
CA THR A 461 22.60 25.58 29.19
C THR A 461 22.85 24.11 29.47
N ALA A 462 21.90 23.22 29.14
CA ALA A 462 22.01 21.78 29.37
C ALA A 462 23.28 21.12 28.81
N PRO A 463 23.74 21.40 27.56
CA PRO A 463 24.98 20.80 27.04
C PRO A 463 26.20 21.15 27.88
N ALA A 464 26.34 22.42 28.26
CA ALA A 464 27.45 22.87 29.09
C ALA A 464 27.41 22.22 30.48
N ALA A 465 26.21 22.11 31.07
CA ALA A 465 26.00 21.48 32.38
C ALA A 465 26.31 19.98 32.38
N SER A 466 26.12 19.30 31.25
CA SER A 466 26.39 17.86 31.08
C SER A 466 27.75 17.55 30.43
N HIS A 467 28.59 18.57 30.19
CA HIS A 467 29.85 18.46 29.47
C HIS A 467 29.69 17.79 28.08
N ARG A 468 28.77 18.33 27.28
CA ARG A 468 28.47 17.93 25.90
C ARG A 468 28.52 19.11 24.94
N ASP A 469 28.78 18.81 23.68
CA ASP A 469 28.93 19.82 22.64
C ASP A 469 27.58 20.20 22.01
N SER A 470 26.55 19.37 22.21
CA SER A 470 25.21 19.62 21.68
C SER A 470 24.09 19.23 22.64
N PHE A 471 22.93 19.85 22.46
CA PHE A 471 21.70 19.47 23.17
C PHE A 471 21.34 18.01 22.93
N ARG A 472 21.54 17.52 21.70
CA ARG A 472 21.24 16.15 21.32
C ARG A 472 22.08 15.14 22.10
N GLU A 473 23.37 15.37 22.27
CA GLU A 473 24.23 14.50 23.09
C GLU A 473 23.83 14.55 24.56
N SER A 474 23.59 15.76 25.09
CA SER A 474 23.10 15.94 26.45
C SER A 474 21.76 15.21 26.67
N GLU A 475 20.88 15.22 25.67
CA GLU A 475 19.63 14.48 25.67
C GLU A 475 19.87 12.96 25.65
N CYS A 476 20.76 12.45 24.80
CA CYS A 476 21.08 11.02 24.75
C CYS A 476 21.54 10.48 26.12
N ASP A 477 22.35 11.25 26.84
CA ASP A 477 22.88 10.87 28.14
C ASP A 477 21.96 11.22 29.32
N GLY A 478 20.77 11.76 29.04
CA GLY A 478 19.77 12.12 30.05
C GLY A 478 20.10 13.38 30.87
N GLY A 479 21.09 14.16 30.42
CA GLY A 479 21.49 15.44 31.01
C GLY A 479 20.68 16.65 30.50
N ALA A 480 19.82 16.46 29.49
CA ALA A 480 18.89 17.49 29.00
C ALA A 480 17.42 17.11 29.24
N PRO A 481 16.51 18.12 29.31
CA PRO A 481 15.07 17.87 29.35
C PRO A 481 14.57 17.08 28.14
N GLY A 482 13.47 16.34 28.32
CA GLY A 482 12.75 15.69 27.23
C GLY A 482 12.28 16.68 26.16
N ARG A 483 11.84 16.17 25.02
CA ARG A 483 11.40 16.98 23.87
C ARG A 483 10.13 17.77 24.20
N LEU A 484 9.97 18.94 23.60
CA LEU A 484 8.77 19.77 23.73
C LEU A 484 8.06 19.88 22.38
N VAL A 485 6.77 19.55 22.33
CA VAL A 485 5.93 19.80 21.15
C VAL A 485 4.86 20.83 21.52
N ILE A 486 4.89 21.95 20.82
CA ILE A 486 3.94 23.05 20.95
C ILE A 486 2.92 22.92 19.83
N VAL A 487 1.66 22.69 20.17
CA VAL A 487 0.55 22.56 19.22
C VAL A 487 -0.30 23.81 19.30
N VAL A 488 -0.45 24.53 18.19
CA VAL A 488 -1.25 25.75 18.10
C VAL A 488 -2.35 25.58 17.08
N THR A 489 -3.59 25.41 17.54
CA THR A 489 -4.76 25.22 16.69
C THR A 489 -5.52 26.52 16.49
N GLU A 490 -5.98 26.74 15.26
CA GLU A 490 -6.68 27.96 14.84
C GLU A 490 -5.93 29.25 15.19
N PHE A 491 -4.61 29.29 14.97
CA PHE A 491 -3.75 30.43 15.34
C PHE A 491 -4.20 31.77 14.71
N HIS A 492 -4.98 31.75 13.63
CA HIS A 492 -5.54 32.97 13.04
C HIS A 492 -6.59 33.64 13.93
N CYS A 493 -7.22 32.89 14.84
CA CYS A 493 -8.26 33.38 15.75
C CYS A 493 -7.71 34.22 16.91
N ILE A 494 -6.43 34.01 17.31
CA ILE A 494 -5.82 34.80 18.38
C ILE A 494 -5.34 36.17 17.88
N THR A 495 -4.96 36.30 16.61
CA THR A 495 -4.39 37.53 16.04
C THR A 495 -5.20 38.81 16.32
N PRO A 496 -6.55 38.83 16.25
CA PRO A 496 -7.33 40.02 16.60
C PRO A 496 -7.27 40.42 18.08
N HIS A 497 -7.02 39.45 18.96
CA HIS A 497 -7.03 39.61 20.42
C HIS A 497 -5.62 39.84 20.98
N CYS A 498 -4.59 39.24 20.37
CA CYS A 498 -3.20 39.41 20.74
C CYS A 498 -2.30 39.37 19.49
N ARG A 499 -1.91 40.56 19.02
CA ARG A 499 -1.07 40.71 17.81
C ARG A 499 0.38 40.27 18.03
N GLU A 500 0.83 40.23 19.28
CA GLU A 500 2.20 39.88 19.66
C GLU A 500 2.44 38.37 19.68
N PHE A 501 1.39 37.57 19.77
CA PHE A 501 1.48 36.12 19.91
C PHE A 501 2.29 35.45 18.78
N LEU A 502 1.94 35.69 17.51
CA LEU A 502 2.65 35.10 16.36
C LEU A 502 4.12 35.56 16.26
N PRO A 503 4.43 36.86 16.39
CA PRO A 503 5.82 37.33 16.49
C PRO A 503 6.63 36.64 17.59
N ARG A 504 6.07 36.50 18.79
CA ARG A 504 6.73 35.83 19.93
C ARG A 504 6.94 34.34 19.67
N LEU A 505 5.92 33.64 19.16
CA LEU A 505 6.03 32.23 18.78
C LEU A 505 7.07 32.01 17.67
N ALA A 506 7.13 32.90 16.68
CA ALA A 506 8.14 32.84 15.63
C ALA A 506 9.56 33.09 16.15
N GLN A 507 9.71 33.93 17.19
CA GLN A 507 10.98 34.06 17.90
C GLN A 507 11.35 32.74 18.57
N ILE A 508 10.45 32.17 19.37
CA ILE A 508 10.62 30.86 20.04
C ILE A 508 11.04 29.77 19.06
N ALA A 509 10.37 29.66 17.92
CA ALA A 509 10.68 28.68 16.88
C ALA A 509 12.13 28.83 16.36
N ARG A 510 12.56 30.08 16.11
CA ARG A 510 13.94 30.36 15.67
C ARG A 510 14.95 30.03 16.75
N ASP A 511 14.64 30.42 17.98
CA ASP A 511 15.48 30.36 19.16
C ASP A 511 15.69 28.96 19.72
N SER A 512 14.78 28.05 19.38
CA SER A 512 14.74 26.68 19.86
C SER A 512 15.27 25.64 18.85
N ARG A 513 15.78 26.10 17.70
CA ARG A 513 16.37 25.24 16.67
C ARG A 513 17.49 24.39 17.25
N GLY A 514 17.34 23.07 17.16
CA GLY A 514 18.31 22.11 17.69
C GLY A 514 18.21 21.84 19.20
N LEU A 515 17.25 22.44 19.91
CA LEU A 515 17.00 22.23 21.34
C LEU A 515 15.86 21.24 21.62
N GLY A 516 15.44 20.49 20.60
CA GLY A 516 14.38 19.49 20.75
C GLY A 516 12.99 20.08 21.01
N VAL A 517 12.75 21.31 20.53
CA VAL A 517 11.43 21.96 20.55
C VAL A 517 10.84 21.95 19.14
N HIS A 518 9.58 21.54 19.04
CA HIS A 518 8.85 21.43 17.78
C HIS A 518 7.54 22.22 17.86
N VAL A 519 7.11 22.78 16.73
CA VAL A 519 5.88 23.62 16.68
C VAL A 519 4.97 23.08 15.58
N VAL A 520 3.73 22.75 15.93
CA VAL A 520 2.70 22.35 14.99
C VAL A 520 1.66 23.46 14.93
N LEU A 521 1.68 24.24 13.86
CA LEU A 521 0.66 25.25 13.59
C LEU A 521 -0.50 24.64 12.81
N ALA A 522 -1.73 24.97 13.16
CA ALA A 522 -2.91 24.57 12.41
C ALA A 522 -3.90 25.72 12.14
N THR A 523 -4.49 25.73 10.95
CA THR A 523 -5.54 26.69 10.58
C THR A 523 -6.58 26.10 9.62
N THR A 524 -7.86 26.36 9.88
CA THR A 524 -8.95 26.12 8.92
C THR A 524 -9.17 27.25 7.90
N SER A 525 -8.50 28.39 8.11
CA SER A 525 -8.57 29.59 7.26
C SER A 525 -7.16 29.95 6.81
N PRO A 526 -6.57 29.24 5.84
CA PRO A 526 -5.19 29.48 5.41
C PRO A 526 -5.00 30.84 4.73
N ALA A 527 -6.01 31.32 4.00
CA ALA A 527 -5.98 32.61 3.33
C ALA A 527 -5.75 33.74 4.34
N GLY A 528 -4.68 34.51 4.15
CA GLY A 528 -4.30 35.63 5.04
C GLY A 528 -3.61 35.21 6.36
N ALA A 529 -3.90 34.00 6.87
CA ALA A 529 -3.25 33.49 8.08
C ALA A 529 -1.81 33.01 7.81
N VAL A 530 -1.57 32.37 6.66
CA VAL A 530 -0.26 31.82 6.30
C VAL A 530 0.61 32.90 5.65
N THR A 531 1.13 33.79 6.49
CA THR A 531 2.00 34.89 6.08
C THR A 531 3.42 34.40 5.69
N ALA A 532 4.22 35.26 5.08
CA ALA A 532 5.63 34.98 4.79
C ALA A 532 6.43 34.59 6.05
N GLN A 533 6.08 35.16 7.20
CA GLN A 533 6.68 34.82 8.49
C GLN A 533 6.36 33.39 8.93
N VAL A 534 5.09 32.96 8.80
CA VAL A 534 4.69 31.57 9.09
C VAL A 534 5.41 30.59 8.15
N ARG A 535 5.51 30.93 6.86
CA ARG A 535 6.22 30.12 5.85
C ARG A 535 7.70 29.96 6.15
N ALA A 536 8.35 31.04 6.58
CA ALA A 536 9.77 31.00 6.95
C ALA A 536 10.04 30.15 8.20
N MET A 537 9.01 29.92 9.03
CA MET A 537 9.12 29.11 10.24
C MET A 537 8.97 27.61 9.97
N VAL A 538 8.12 27.22 9.01
CA VAL A 538 7.75 25.80 8.81
C VAL A 538 8.54 25.16 7.68
N GLY A 539 9.03 23.94 7.92
CA GLY A 539 9.77 23.15 6.93
C GLY A 539 8.88 22.20 6.12
N THR A 540 7.74 21.81 6.68
CA THR A 540 6.78 20.90 6.08
C THR A 540 5.36 21.41 6.25
N THR A 541 4.58 21.34 5.18
CA THR A 541 3.16 21.70 5.15
C THR A 541 2.32 20.46 4.84
N ILE A 542 1.33 20.16 5.68
CA ILE A 542 0.31 19.14 5.45
C ILE A 542 -0.98 19.87 5.07
N ALA A 543 -1.30 19.87 3.77
CA ALA A 543 -2.52 20.47 3.25
C ALA A 543 -3.62 19.41 3.08
N LEU A 544 -4.68 19.51 3.88
CA LEU A 544 -5.95 18.83 3.65
C LEU A 544 -6.75 19.58 2.57
N ARG A 545 -8.00 19.16 2.32
CA ARG A 545 -8.89 19.83 1.38
C ARG A 545 -9.03 21.33 1.70
N VAL A 546 -8.65 22.20 0.77
CA VAL A 546 -8.79 23.66 0.85
C VAL A 546 -9.93 24.18 -0.03
N ARG A 547 -10.31 25.46 0.12
CA ARG A 547 -11.49 26.03 -0.57
C ARG A 547 -11.19 26.44 -2.00
N THR A 548 -9.98 26.94 -2.27
CA THR A 548 -9.63 27.52 -3.57
C THR A 548 -8.33 26.95 -4.12
N GLU A 549 -8.21 26.99 -5.45
CA GLU A 549 -6.94 26.66 -6.11
C GLU A 549 -5.80 27.61 -5.73
N ALA A 550 -6.11 28.87 -5.42
CA ALA A 550 -5.13 29.85 -4.96
C ALA A 550 -4.52 29.43 -3.61
N GLU A 551 -5.36 29.04 -2.65
CA GLU A 551 -4.91 28.48 -1.36
C GLU A 551 -4.04 27.24 -1.55
N SER A 552 -4.41 26.34 -2.47
CA SER A 552 -3.63 25.13 -2.75
C SER A 552 -2.25 25.46 -3.33
N ARG A 553 -2.19 26.34 -4.34
CA ARG A 553 -0.90 26.79 -4.91
C ARG A 553 -0.04 27.47 -3.86
N ASP A 554 -0.67 28.31 -3.03
CA ASP A 554 0.00 29.03 -1.97
C ASP A 554 0.57 28.07 -0.92
N LEU A 555 -0.15 27.02 -0.51
CA LEU A 555 0.31 26.09 0.53
C LEU A 555 1.32 25.04 0.06
N VAL A 556 1.08 24.43 -1.12
CA VAL A 556 1.83 23.24 -1.58
C VAL A 556 2.35 23.36 -3.01
N GLY A 557 2.23 24.53 -3.64
CA GLY A 557 2.74 24.76 -5.00
C GLY A 557 1.93 24.12 -6.12
N THR A 558 0.90 23.32 -5.81
CA THR A 558 0.07 22.60 -6.79
C THR A 558 -1.42 22.80 -6.54
N LEU A 559 -2.25 22.24 -7.43
CA LEU A 559 -3.70 22.24 -7.30
C LEU A 559 -4.26 21.06 -6.50
N ASP A 560 -3.38 20.17 -6.02
CA ASP A 560 -3.79 18.88 -5.51
C ASP A 560 -4.71 18.99 -4.29
N ALA A 561 -4.41 19.91 -3.36
CA ALA A 561 -5.20 20.09 -2.14
C ALA A 561 -6.60 20.66 -2.42
N ALA A 562 -6.73 21.55 -3.41
CA ALA A 562 -8.04 22.08 -3.83
C ALA A 562 -8.91 21.03 -4.55
N ARG A 563 -8.28 20.05 -5.19
CA ARG A 563 -8.96 18.96 -5.93
C ARG A 563 -9.37 17.78 -5.06
N ILE A 564 -9.05 17.81 -3.77
CA ILE A 564 -9.51 16.79 -2.82
C ILE A 564 -11.04 16.83 -2.71
N ALA A 565 -11.68 15.68 -2.90
CA ALA A 565 -13.13 15.57 -2.82
C ALA A 565 -13.65 15.83 -1.40
N LYS A 566 -14.81 16.49 -1.28
CA LYS A 566 -15.48 16.72 0.02
C LYS A 566 -15.83 15.41 0.74
N ALA A 567 -16.12 14.35 -0.02
CA ALA A 567 -16.46 13.03 0.50
C ALA A 567 -15.25 12.24 1.07
N THR A 568 -14.03 12.76 0.97
CA THR A 568 -12.81 12.09 1.46
C THR A 568 -12.10 12.93 2.52
N PRO A 569 -12.68 13.13 3.72
CA PRO A 569 -12.00 13.79 4.82
C PRO A 569 -10.74 13.00 5.22
N GLY A 570 -9.72 13.70 5.69
CA GLY A 570 -8.39 13.13 5.98
C GLY A 570 -7.56 12.84 4.74
N ARG A 571 -8.05 13.07 3.51
CA ARG A 571 -7.15 13.10 2.35
C ARG A 571 -6.27 14.35 2.47
N ALA A 572 -4.96 14.19 2.28
CA ALA A 572 -4.01 15.28 2.41
C ALA A 572 -2.85 15.17 1.42
N VAL A 573 -2.16 16.29 1.22
CA VAL A 573 -0.88 16.41 0.50
C VAL A 573 0.15 16.94 1.49
N ILE A 574 1.23 16.18 1.70
CA ILE A 574 2.41 16.63 2.44
C ILE A 574 3.37 17.26 1.44
N ALA A 575 3.76 18.50 1.68
CA ALA A 575 4.84 19.19 1.00
C ALA A 575 6.03 19.37 1.94
N SER A 576 7.16 18.77 1.59
CA SER A 576 8.43 18.92 2.31
C SER A 576 9.53 19.21 1.29
N GLY A 577 10.04 20.44 1.28
CA GLY A 577 10.86 20.94 0.17
C GLY A 577 10.14 20.80 -1.17
N SER A 578 10.75 20.12 -2.14
CA SER A 578 10.15 19.82 -3.45
C SER A 578 9.34 18.53 -3.49
N ALA A 579 9.35 17.72 -2.42
CA ALA A 579 8.67 16.44 -2.37
C ALA A 579 7.19 16.63 -2.03
N LEU A 580 6.31 16.02 -2.84
CA LEU A 580 4.87 16.02 -2.64
C LEU A 580 4.36 14.61 -2.45
N THR A 581 3.59 14.41 -1.37
CA THR A 581 3.06 13.10 -1.01
C THR A 581 1.59 13.17 -0.74
N ARG A 582 0.82 12.41 -1.50
CA ARG A 582 -0.61 12.29 -1.23
C ARG A 582 -0.82 11.14 -0.25
N ILE A 583 -1.64 11.36 0.77
CA ILE A 583 -1.90 10.38 1.83
C ILE A 583 -3.38 10.38 2.24
N GLN A 584 -3.82 9.27 2.83
CA GLN A 584 -4.97 9.22 3.72
C GLN A 584 -4.48 9.31 5.17
N ILE A 585 -4.94 10.31 5.90
CA ILE A 585 -4.72 10.42 7.34
C ILE A 585 -5.45 9.28 8.05
N ALA A 586 -4.74 8.67 9.00
CA ALA A 586 -5.31 7.65 9.86
C ALA A 586 -6.29 8.27 10.85
N LEU A 587 -7.34 7.52 11.17
CA LEU A 587 -8.21 7.87 12.28
C LEU A 587 -7.51 7.53 13.60
N PRO A 588 -7.75 8.29 14.69
CA PRO A 588 -7.16 8.06 16.02
C PRO A 588 -7.86 6.90 16.74
N LEU A 589 -8.09 5.79 16.03
CA LEU A 589 -8.69 4.56 16.51
C LEU A 589 -7.61 3.51 16.65
N ALA A 590 -7.51 2.93 17.84
CA ALA A 590 -6.50 1.93 18.13
C ALA A 590 -6.80 0.56 17.51
N ALA A 591 -8.09 0.25 17.36
CA ALA A 591 -8.49 -0.98 16.71
C ALA A 591 -8.13 -0.91 15.21
N PRO A 592 -7.48 -1.94 14.64
CA PRO A 592 -7.30 -2.03 13.20
C PRO A 592 -8.68 -2.04 12.53
N THR A 593 -8.76 -1.48 11.33
CA THR A 593 -9.96 -1.60 10.51
C THR A 593 -10.25 -3.08 10.34
N PRO A 594 -11.50 -3.52 10.56
CA PRO A 594 -11.83 -4.91 10.32
C PRO A 594 -11.49 -5.26 8.87
N PRO A 595 -10.98 -6.47 8.61
CA PRO A 595 -10.56 -6.87 7.28
C PRO A 595 -11.71 -6.83 6.26
N VAL A 596 -12.96 -6.71 6.72
CA VAL A 596 -14.18 -6.62 5.93
C VAL A 596 -15.08 -5.55 6.53
N ARG A 597 -15.61 -4.65 5.70
CA ARG A 597 -16.67 -3.70 6.10
C ARG A 597 -17.59 -3.39 4.93
N ALA A 598 -18.81 -2.95 5.19
CA ALA A 598 -19.68 -2.48 4.12
C ALA A 598 -19.11 -1.20 3.46
N THR A 599 -19.31 -1.06 2.15
CA THR A 599 -18.76 0.05 1.37
C THR A 599 -19.46 1.35 1.75
N GLY A 600 -18.69 2.43 1.90
CA GLY A 600 -19.21 3.74 2.31
C GLY A 600 -19.61 3.82 3.78
N THR A 601 -19.56 2.72 4.52
CA THR A 601 -19.76 2.74 5.98
C THR A 601 -18.48 3.25 6.63
N PRO A 602 -18.49 4.30 7.47
CA PRO A 602 -17.28 4.76 8.14
C PRO A 602 -16.67 3.60 8.95
N PRO A 603 -15.33 3.56 9.11
CA PRO A 603 -14.70 2.55 9.96
C PRO A 603 -15.32 2.60 11.37
N PRO A 604 -15.41 1.43 12.04
CA PRO A 604 -16.12 1.30 13.30
C PRO A 604 -15.57 2.28 14.33
N GLN A 605 -16.43 3.16 14.84
CA GLN A 605 -16.09 4.12 15.90
C GLN A 605 -16.20 3.51 17.30
N GLY A 606 -16.63 2.25 17.41
CA GLY A 606 -16.71 1.51 18.67
C GLY A 606 -15.40 0.76 18.94
N GLY A 607 -14.64 1.22 19.93
CA GLY A 607 -13.38 0.61 20.35
C GLY A 607 -12.52 1.61 21.12
N PRO A 608 -11.41 1.16 21.73
CA PRO A 608 -10.48 2.07 22.39
C PRO A 608 -9.93 3.07 21.37
N THR A 609 -9.97 4.35 21.72
CA THR A 609 -9.30 5.39 20.93
C THR A 609 -7.80 5.33 21.18
N LEU A 610 -7.01 5.95 20.30
CA LEU A 610 -5.59 6.14 20.54
C LEU A 610 -5.34 6.95 21.83
N ALA A 611 -6.25 7.88 22.17
CA ALA A 611 -6.22 8.61 23.43
C ALA A 611 -6.37 7.67 24.64
N ASP A 612 -7.32 6.72 24.59
CA ASP A 612 -7.52 5.74 25.66
C ASP A 612 -6.31 4.83 25.83
N LEU A 613 -5.74 4.34 24.72
CA LEU A 613 -4.52 3.54 24.76
C LEU A 613 -3.33 4.31 25.33
N THR A 614 -3.18 5.58 24.95
CA THR A 614 -2.08 6.42 25.44
C THR A 614 -2.22 6.70 26.93
N ALA A 615 -3.43 7.04 27.38
CA ALA A 615 -3.72 7.25 28.79
C ALA A 615 -3.49 5.97 29.62
N ALA A 616 -3.91 4.81 29.10
CA ALA A 616 -3.68 3.53 29.78
C ALA A 616 -2.19 3.13 29.81
N ARG A 617 -1.45 3.35 28.72
CA ARG A 617 -0.02 3.03 28.64
C ARG A 617 0.82 3.77 29.68
N TRP A 618 0.44 5.01 29.97
CA TRP A 618 1.16 5.92 30.84
C TRP A 618 0.37 6.28 32.11
N SER A 619 -0.55 5.41 32.55
CA SER A 619 -1.41 5.67 33.71
C SER A 619 -0.61 5.92 34.99
N ASP A 620 0.51 5.22 35.13
CA ASP A 620 1.37 5.25 36.32
C ASP A 620 2.55 6.22 36.16
N ALA A 621 2.65 6.89 35.00
CA ALA A 621 3.70 7.86 34.76
C ALA A 621 3.42 9.16 35.54
N PRO A 622 4.45 9.76 36.16
CA PRO A 622 4.28 11.05 36.80
C PRO A 622 3.88 12.09 35.75
N ARG A 623 2.80 12.84 36.03
CA ARG A 623 2.40 13.97 35.20
C ARG A 623 3.38 15.14 35.43
N PRO A 624 3.79 15.86 34.39
CA PRO A 624 4.57 17.07 34.55
C PRO A 624 3.74 18.10 35.31
N SER A 625 4.41 18.89 36.15
CA SER A 625 3.77 20.04 36.78
C SER A 625 3.35 21.05 35.71
N PRO A 626 2.15 21.65 35.83
CA PRO A 626 1.75 22.71 34.92
C PRO A 626 2.77 23.85 34.95
N TRP A 627 3.06 24.41 33.77
CA TRP A 627 3.99 25.53 33.64
C TRP A 627 3.32 26.90 33.87
N TRP A 628 2.00 26.95 33.77
CA TRP A 628 1.15 28.12 34.02
C TRP A 628 -0.18 27.69 34.65
#